data_AF-A0A238VEG5-F1
#
_entry.id   AF-A0A238VEG5-F1
#
_cell.length_a   1.000
_cell.length_b   1.000
_cell.length_c   1.000
_cell.angle_alpha   90.00
_cell.angle_beta   90.00
_cell.angle_gamma   90.00
#
_symmetry.space_group_name_H-M   'P 1'
#
loop_
_entity.id
_entity.type
_entity.pdbx_description
1 polymer ?
#
loop_
_entity_poly.entity_id
_entity_poly.type
_entity_poly.pdbx_seq_one_letter_code
_entity_poly.pdbx_strand_id
1 'polypeptide(L)' 'MNTKTYSGRIWLTSGGHPVEVSCQATSSQQASSIIKGIYGNSFKSWARHMASN' A
#
# COMPACT_ATOMS: atom_id res chain seq x y z
N MET A 1 9.48 11.30 14.63
CA MET A 1 8.91 11.24 13.26
C MET A 1 7.44 10.88 13.40
N ASN A 2 6.51 11.72 12.92
CA ASN A 2 5.08 11.38 12.97
C ASN A 2 4.73 10.48 11.79
N THR A 3 4.58 9.19 12.03
CA THR A 3 4.02 8.24 11.08
C THR A 3 2.50 8.32 11.11
N LYS A 4 1.87 8.20 9.94
CA LYS A 4 0.43 8.01 9.78
C LYS A 4 0.19 6.61 9.24
N THR A 5 -0.97 6.04 9.56
CA THR A 5 -1.40 4.78 8.96
C THR A 5 -1.95 5.06 7.56
N TYR A 6 -1.38 4.41 6.55
CA TYR A 6 -1.85 4.42 5.18
C TYR A 6 -2.43 3.05 4.86
N SER A 7 -3.70 3.03 4.47
CA SER A 7 -4.41 1.81 4.07
C SER A 7 -4.84 1.88 2.61
N GLY A 8 -5.09 0.72 2.02
CA GLY A 8 -5.62 0.62 0.67
C GLY A 8 -5.70 -0.82 0.20
N ARG A 9 -5.95 -0.98 -1.10
CA ARG A 9 -6.08 -2.27 -1.76
C ARG A 9 -4.96 -2.46 -2.76
N ILE A 10 -4.28 -3.60 -2.70
CA ILE A 10 -3.30 -3.97 -3.72
C ILE A 10 -3.87 -5.02 -4.65
N TRP A 11 -3.42 -4.98 -5.89
CA TRP A 11 -3.60 -6.07 -6.84
C TRP A 11 -2.27 -6.77 -7.00
N LEU A 12 -2.33 -8.11 -7.03
CA LEU A 12 -1.17 -8.93 -7.27
C LEU A 12 -1.03 -9.28 -8.75
N THR A 13 0.19 -9.55 -9.19
CA THR A 13 0.50 -9.97 -10.56
C THR A 13 -0.10 -11.34 -10.90
N SER A 14 -0.26 -12.21 -9.90
CA SER A 14 -0.97 -13.49 -10.01
C SER A 14 -2.45 -13.34 -10.35
N GLY A 15 -3.02 -12.13 -10.27
CA GLY A 15 -4.45 -11.89 -10.39
C GLY A 15 -5.22 -12.24 -9.11
N GLY A 16 -6.55 -12.25 -9.21
CA GLY A 16 -7.45 -12.52 -8.09
C GLY A 16 -8.03 -11.26 -7.43
N HIS A 17 -8.66 -11.45 -6.28
CA HIS A 17 -9.26 -10.37 -5.51
C HIS A 17 -8.17 -9.46 -4.92
N PRO A 18 -8.42 -8.13 -4.88
CA PRO A 18 -7.49 -7.21 -4.24
C PRO A 18 -7.33 -7.53 -2.76
N VAL A 19 -6.11 -7.41 -2.25
CA VAL A 19 -5.78 -7.62 -0.83
C VAL A 19 -5.77 -6.28 -0.13
N GLU A 20 -6.46 -6.18 1.01
CA GLU A 20 -6.39 -4.99 1.86
C GLU A 20 -5.08 -4.96 2.64
N VAL A 21 -4.40 -3.83 2.59
CA VAL A 21 -3.09 -3.64 3.22
C VAL A 21 -3.07 -2.33 3.97
N SER A 22 -2.29 -2.29 5.04
CA SER A 22 -2.00 -1.06 5.76
C SER A 22 -0.53 -1.02 6.19
N CYS A 23 0.04 0.17 6.26
CA CYS A 23 1.39 0.39 6.75
C CYS A 23 1.51 1.74 7.45
N GLN A 24 2.52 1.88 8.30
CA GLN A 24 2.87 3.15 8.90
C GLN A 24 3.95 3.83 8.07
N ALA A 25 3.70 5.08 7.67
CA ALA A 25 4.65 5.87 6.89
C ALA A 25 4.55 7.35 7.24
N THR A 26 5.58 8.13 6.94
CA THR A 26 5.55 9.59 7.12
C THR A 26 4.95 10.32 5.92
N SER A 27 4.91 9.65 4.76
CA SER A 27 4.34 10.17 3.52
C SER A 27 3.74 9.05 2.66
N SER A 28 2.90 9.43 1.69
CA SER A 28 2.27 8.50 0.76
C SER A 28 3.25 7.79 -0.18
N GLN A 29 4.30 8.48 -0.60
CA GLN A 29 5.38 7.89 -1.40
C GLN A 29 6.09 6.80 -0.60
N GLN A 30 6.42 7.08 0.67
CA GLN A 30 7.04 6.09 1.54
C GLN A 30 6.13 4.88 1.78
N ALA A 31 4.83 5.09 2.00
CA ALA A 31 3.86 4.01 2.12
C ALA A 31 3.82 3.12 0.87
N SER A 32 3.84 3.73 -0.32
CA SER A 32 3.90 3.01 -1.59
C SER A 32 5.18 2.17 -1.71
N SER A 33 6.34 2.73 -1.34
CA SER A 33 7.61 2.01 -1.32
C SER A 33 7.62 0.85 -0.32
N ILE A 34 7.06 1.04 0.88
CA ILE A 34 6.94 -0.02 1.90
C ILE A 34 6.08 -1.17 1.37
N ILE A 35 4.87 -0.87 0.88
CA ILE A 35 3.96 -1.87 0.35
C ILE A 35 4.59 -2.59 -0.84
N LYS A 36 5.19 -1.86 -1.80
CA LYS A 36 5.90 -2.48 -2.92
C LYS A 36 7.06 -3.36 -2.45
N GLY A 37 7.78 -2.97 -1.40
CA GLY A 37 8.85 -3.78 -0.81
C GLY A 37 8.36 -5.09 -0.17
N ILE A 38 7.20 -5.06 0.50
CA ILE A 38 6.59 -6.24 1.13
C ILE A 38 6.14 -7.27 0.08
N TYR A 39 5.49 -6.80 -1.00
CA TYR A 39 4.92 -7.67 -2.02
C TYR A 39 5.87 -7.95 -3.20
N GLY A 40 6.96 -7.20 -3.33
CA GLY A 40 8.02 -7.42 -4.31
C GLY A 40 7.48 -7.60 -5.74
N ASN A 41 7.88 -8.70 -6.38
CA ASN A 41 7.47 -9.05 -7.74
C ASN A 41 5.98 -9.45 -7.87
N SER A 42 5.32 -9.74 -6.75
CA SER A 42 3.88 -10.01 -6.74
C SER A 42 3.07 -8.71 -6.79
N PHE A 43 3.66 -7.54 -6.57
CA PHE A 43 2.96 -6.26 -6.63
C PHE A 43 2.61 -5.85 -8.06
N LYS A 44 1.32 -5.59 -8.34
CA LYS A 44 0.86 -5.03 -9.61
C LYS A 44 0.50 -3.56 -9.49
N SER A 45 -0.40 -3.23 -8.56
CA SER A 45 -0.86 -1.86 -8.34
C SER A 45 -1.40 -1.69 -6.92
N TRP A 46 -1.50 -0.43 -6.47
CA TRP A 46 -2.07 -0.07 -5.18
C TRP A 46 -3.07 1.08 -5.33
N ALA A 47 -4.33 0.83 -4.94
CA ALA A 47 -5.35 1.86 -4.76
C ALA A 47 -5.36 2.22 -3.28
N ARG A 48 -4.61 3.26 -2.96
CA ARG A 48 -4.61 3.86 -1.63
C ARG A 48 -6.01 4.40 -1.31
N HIS A 49 -6.54 4.03 -0.15
CA HIS A 49 -7.58 4.82 0.49
C HIS A 49 -6.89 6.00 1.16
N MET A 50 -6.98 7.18 0.54
CA MET A 50 -6.69 8.39 1.29
C MET A 50 -7.82 8.51 2.32
N ALA A 51 -7.53 8.33 3.61
CA ALA A 51 -8.39 8.93 4.61
C ALA A 51 -8.38 10.43 4.31
N SER A 52 -9.48 10.92 3.73
CA SER A 52 -9.69 12.34 3.52
C SER A 52 -9.75 12.94 4.92
N ASN A 53 -8.66 13.59 5.31
CA ASN A 53 -8.60 14.39 6.52
C ASN A 53 -9.16 15.77 6.20
#